data_AF-A0A2R6C574-F1
#
_entry.id   AF-A0A2R6C574-F1
#
_cell.length_a   1.000
_cell.length_b   1.000
_cell.length_c   1.000
_cell.angle_alpha   90.00
_cell.angle_beta   90.00
_cell.angle_gamma   90.00
#
_symmetry.space_group_name_H-M   'P 1'
#
loop_
_entity.id
_entity.type
_entity.pdbx_description
1 polymer ?
#
loop_
_entity_poly.entity_id
_entity_poly.type
_entity_poly.pdbx_seq_one_letter_code
_entity_poly.pdbx_strand_id
1 'polypeptide(L)'
;MRKAFEAVGNTLKRSSIDSMGNFSFGITEHIFIPGIKYDPELGIFGLDVCVRLVRRGARVSLRKLRPHRLGKNHIVSPEEAVRYVTEKFGVRVI
;
A
#
# COMPACT_ATOMS: atom_id res chain seq x y z
N MET A 1 1.11 -7.18 5.74
CA MET A 1 1.90 -6.16 5.03
C MET A 1 3.38 -6.48 4.93
N ARG A 2 4.12 -6.74 6.03
CA ARG A 2 5.57 -7.07 5.94
C ARG A 2 5.89 -8.15 4.90
N LYS A 3 5.15 -9.25 4.94
CA LYS A 3 5.22 -10.35 3.95
C LYS A 3 5.01 -9.93 2.49
N ALA A 4 4.14 -8.95 2.23
CA ALA A 4 3.86 -8.48 0.88
C ALA A 4 4.99 -7.59 0.34
N PHE A 5 5.64 -6.80 1.22
CA PHE A 5 6.83 -6.04 0.83
C PHE A 5 8.05 -6.95 0.64
N GLU A 6 8.18 -7.99 1.48
CA GLU A 6 9.22 -9.02 1.32
C GLU A 6 9.10 -9.74 -0.02
N ALA A 7 7.87 -10.05 -0.46
CA ALA A 7 7.61 -10.67 -1.77
C ALA A 7 8.08 -9.80 -2.96
N VAL A 8 8.19 -8.48 -2.79
CA VAL A 8 8.65 -7.53 -3.82
C VAL A 8 10.10 -7.08 -3.57
N GLY A 9 10.81 -7.72 -2.62
CA GLY A 9 12.20 -7.38 -2.31
C GLY A 9 12.36 -6.01 -1.64
N ASN A 10 11.37 -5.59 -0.84
CA ASN A 10 11.38 -4.35 -0.06
C ASN A 10 11.71 -3.09 -0.89
N THR A 11 11.33 -3.09 -2.16
CA THR A 11 11.59 -1.98 -3.09
C THR A 11 10.27 -1.47 -3.64
N LEU A 12 10.10 -0.14 -3.67
CA LEU A 12 8.91 0.52 -4.22
C LEU A 12 9.35 1.62 -5.18
N LYS A 13 8.71 1.72 -6.34
CA LYS A 13 9.00 2.82 -7.28
C LYS A 13 8.31 4.09 -6.81
N ARG A 14 8.95 5.25 -6.97
CA ARG A 14 8.31 6.55 -6.67
C ARG A 14 7.09 6.80 -7.56
N SER A 15 7.11 6.30 -8.79
CA SER A 15 5.97 6.36 -9.71
C SER A 15 4.77 5.53 -9.27
N SER A 16 4.95 4.57 -8.36
CA SER A 16 3.87 3.77 -7.78
C SER A 16 3.11 4.52 -6.68
N ILE A 17 3.54 5.73 -6.31
CA ILE A 17 2.92 6.57 -5.28
C ILE A 17 2.13 7.69 -5.96
N ASP A 18 0.86 7.80 -5.61
CA ASP A 18 -0.03 8.85 -6.09
C ASP A 18 0.12 10.14 -5.26
N SER A 19 -0.33 11.25 -5.83
CA SER A 19 -0.48 12.58 -5.24
C SER A 19 -1.17 12.62 -3.87
N MET A 20 -2.06 11.66 -3.57
CA MET A 20 -2.74 11.54 -2.27
C MET A 20 -2.00 10.65 -1.26
N GLY A 21 -0.75 10.27 -1.55
CA GLY A 21 0.07 9.43 -0.67
C GLY A 21 -0.35 7.95 -0.63
N ASN A 22 -1.22 7.53 -1.54
CA ASN A 22 -1.57 6.11 -1.73
C ASN A 22 -0.53 5.45 -2.64
N PHE A 23 -0.39 4.14 -2.55
CA PHE A 23 0.52 3.42 -3.44
C PHE A 23 0.02 2.01 -3.74
N SER A 24 0.48 1.47 -4.86
CA SER A 24 0.14 0.11 -5.30
C SER A 24 1.35 -0.59 -5.87
N PHE A 25 1.43 -1.90 -5.66
CA PHE A 25 2.47 -2.74 -6.23
C PHE A 25 1.89 -4.11 -6.60
N GLY A 26 2.44 -4.69 -7.67
CA GLY A 26 2.09 -6.03 -8.13
C GLY A 26 3.03 -7.07 -7.56
N ILE A 27 2.48 -8.23 -7.23
CA ILE A 27 3.19 -9.46 -6.90
C ILE A 27 2.88 -10.42 -8.05
N THR A 28 3.90 -10.80 -8.81
CA THR A 28 3.73 -11.66 -10.00
C THR A 28 3.22 -13.05 -9.65
N GLU A 29 3.70 -13.61 -8.54
CA GLU A 29 3.30 -14.94 -8.09
C GLU A 29 3.08 -14.93 -6.57
N HIS A 30 1.95 -15.46 -6.14
CA HIS A 30 1.64 -15.57 -4.72
C HIS A 30 2.64 -16.44 -3.93
N ILE A 31 3.43 -17.29 -4.61
CA ILE A 31 4.48 -18.14 -4.00
C ILE A 31 5.59 -17.30 -3.35
N PHE A 32 5.85 -16.10 -3.86
CA PHE A 32 6.83 -15.19 -3.25
C PHE A 32 6.39 -14.66 -1.89
N ILE A 33 5.11 -14.84 -1.51
CA ILE A 33 4.62 -14.41 -0.20
C ILE A 33 5.00 -15.47 0.84
N PRO A 34 5.79 -15.11 1.87
CA PRO A 34 6.26 -16.09 2.85
C PRO A 34 5.11 -16.70 3.66
N GLY A 35 5.00 -18.02 3.57
CA GLY A 35 4.03 -18.84 4.31
C GLY A 35 2.82 -19.29 3.49
N ILE A 36 2.75 -18.98 2.19
CA ILE A 36 1.78 -19.60 1.30
C ILE A 36 2.43 -20.86 0.70
N LYS A 37 1.76 -22.00 0.83
CA LYS A 37 2.19 -23.25 0.21
C LYS A 37 1.66 -23.31 -1.22
N TYR A 38 2.44 -23.92 -2.10
CA TYR A 38 1.99 -24.25 -3.44
C TYR A 38 0.91 -25.33 -3.37
N ASP A 39 -0.26 -25.04 -3.95
CA ASP A 39 -1.32 -26.00 -4.18
C ASP A 39 -1.49 -26.18 -5.70
N PRO A 40 -1.17 -27.38 -6.25
CA PRO A 40 -1.26 -27.65 -7.68
C PRO A 40 -2.67 -27.45 -8.27
N GLU A 41 -3.74 -27.57 -7.47
CA GLU A 41 -5.12 -27.41 -7.94
C GLU A 41 -5.49 -25.94 -8.16
N LEU A 42 -4.90 -25.02 -7.39
CA LEU A 42 -5.15 -23.58 -7.47
C LEU A 42 -4.36 -22.88 -8.59
N GLY A 43 -3.19 -23.42 -8.95
CA GLY A 43 -2.30 -22.84 -9.95
C GLY A 43 -1.62 -21.54 -9.51
N ILE A 44 -0.71 -21.02 -10.34
CA ILE A 44 0.05 -19.79 -10.07
C ILE A 44 -0.78 -18.57 -10.48
N PHE A 45 -1.15 -17.75 -9.51
CA PHE A 45 -1.78 -16.45 -9.75
C PHE A 45 -0.95 -15.29 -9.21
N GLY A 46 -1.04 -14.17 -9.91
CA GLY A 46 -0.52 -12.87 -9.49
C GLY A 46 -1.54 -12.09 -8.66
N LEU A 47 -1.05 -11.10 -7.92
CA LEU A 47 -1.80 -10.30 -6.97
C LEU A 47 -1.42 -8.82 -7.11
N ASP A 48 -2.40 -7.94 -7.19
CA ASP A 48 -2.18 -6.51 -7.05
C ASP A 48 -2.53 -6.04 -5.64
N VAL A 49 -1.60 -5.37 -4.99
CA VAL A 49 -1.77 -4.86 -3.63
C VAL A 49 -1.88 -3.33 -3.68
N CYS A 50 -3.07 -2.83 -3.37
CA CYS A 50 -3.35 -1.40 -3.26
C CYS A 50 -3.41 -0.98 -1.79
N VAL A 51 -2.62 0.02 -1.42
CA VAL A 51 -2.52 0.53 -0.06
C VAL A 51 -3.00 1.98 -0.01
N ARG A 52 -4.01 2.22 0.82
CA ARG A 52 -4.52 3.56 1.10
C ARG A 52 -3.96 4.06 2.43
N LEU A 53 -3.15 5.12 2.38
CA LEU A 53 -2.67 5.80 3.58
C LEU A 53 -3.62 6.95 3.94
N VAL A 54 -4.11 6.94 5.18
CA VAL A 54 -5.04 7.96 5.67
C VAL A 54 -4.67 8.41 7.07
N ARG A 55 -4.83 9.70 7.33
CA ARG A 55 -4.75 10.24 8.68
C ARG A 55 -6.01 9.90 9.47
N ARG A 56 -5.85 9.80 10.80
CA ARG A 56 -6.98 9.58 11.71
C ARG A 56 -7.96 10.74 11.56
N GLY A 57 -9.22 10.45 11.21
CA GLY A 57 -10.22 11.47 10.88
C GLY A 57 -10.76 11.36 9.46
N ALA A 58 -10.11 10.58 8.60
CA ALA A 58 -10.55 10.33 7.22
C ALA A 58 -11.97 9.73 7.10
N ARG A 59 -12.53 9.16 8.17
CA ARG A 59 -13.91 8.67 8.21
C ARG A 59 -14.94 9.74 7.84
N VAL A 60 -14.66 11.02 8.08
CA VAL A 60 -15.59 12.12 7.77
C VAL A 60 -15.97 12.16 6.29
N SER A 61 -15.10 11.71 5.38
CA SER A 61 -15.42 11.62 3.95
C SER A 61 -16.15 10.34 3.54
N LEU A 62 -16.22 9.34 4.41
CA LEU A 62 -16.79 8.01 4.13
C LEU A 62 -18.14 7.77 4.83
N ARG A 63 -18.46 8.56 5.86
CA ARG A 63 -19.69 8.38 6.66
C ARG A 63 -20.93 8.87 5.91
N LYS A 64 -22.07 8.21 6.17
CA LYS A 64 -23.38 8.59 5.60
C LYS A 64 -23.94 9.87 6.21
N LEU A 65 -23.84 10.03 7.53
CA LEU A 65 -24.37 11.20 8.23
C LEU A 65 -23.35 12.35 8.24
N ARG A 66 -23.74 13.51 7.71
CA ARG A 66 -22.91 14.73 7.61
C ARG A 66 -21.53 14.45 6.98
N PRO A 67 -21.48 13.96 5.72
CA PRO A 67 -20.21 13.78 5.02
C PRO A 67 -19.56 15.14 4.78
N HIS A 68 -18.23 15.21 4.88
CA HIS A 68 -17.48 16.40 4.50
C HIS A 68 -16.20 16.00 3.77
N ARG A 69 -15.76 16.85 2.83
CA ARG A 69 -14.47 16.66 2.14
C ARG A 69 -13.32 16.81 3.12
N LEU A 70 -12.25 16.05 2.92
CA LEU A 70 -11.02 16.19 3.69
C LEU A 70 -10.32 17.47 3.27
N GLY A 71 -9.88 18.26 4.26
CA GLY A 71 -9.06 19.45 3.99
C GLY A 71 -7.69 19.05 3.44
N LYS A 72 -7.07 19.94 2.65
CA LYS A 72 -5.75 19.71 2.02
C LYS A 72 -4.70 19.29 3.05
N ASN A 73 -4.67 19.96 4.21
CA ASN A 73 -3.74 19.67 5.31
C ASN A 73 -3.96 18.29 5.96
N HIS A 74 -5.11 17.63 5.72
CA HIS A 74 -5.41 16.31 6.26
C HIS A 74 -5.08 15.18 5.28
N ILE A 75 -4.92 15.50 4.00
CA ILE A 75 -4.50 14.55 2.98
C ILE A 75 -3.01 14.23 3.21
N VAL A 76 -2.62 12.99 2.97
CA VAL A 76 -1.22 12.56 3.11
C VAL A 76 -0.47 12.98 1.85
N SER A 77 0.65 13.67 2.02
CA SER A 77 1.51 14.04 0.88
C SER A 77 2.32 12.82 0.42
N PRO A 78 2.73 12.75 -0.86
CA PRO A 78 3.59 11.67 -1.35
C PRO A 78 4.89 11.54 -0.56
N GLU A 79 5.49 12.66 -0.14
CA GLU A 79 6.73 12.68 0.64
C GLU A 79 6.54 12.09 2.04
N GLU A 80 5.39 12.35 2.66
CA GLU A 80 5.05 11.78 3.96
C GLU A 80 4.80 10.28 3.84
N ALA A 81 4.17 9.84 2.76
CA ALA A 81 3.96 8.43 2.47
C ALA A 81 5.29 7.69 2.31
N VAL A 82 6.23 8.25 1.53
CA VAL A 82 7.58 7.71 1.38
C VAL A 82 8.26 7.57 2.73
N ARG A 83 8.28 8.66 3.53
CA ARG A 83 8.91 8.64 4.86
C ARG A 83 8.30 7.56 5.76
N TYR A 84 6.97 7.49 5.81
CA TYR A 84 6.26 6.50 6.63
C TYR A 84 6.57 5.07 6.21
N VAL A 85 6.64 4.79 4.91
CA VAL A 85 6.91 3.46 4.38
C VAL A 85 8.37 3.04 4.65
N THR A 86 9.32 3.96 4.48
CA THR A 86 10.74 3.71 4.79
C THR A 86 10.96 3.46 6.29
N GLU A 87 10.41 4.30 7.17
CA GLU A 87 10.61 4.18 8.62
C GLU A 87 9.93 2.94 9.21
N LYS A 88 8.70 2.64 8.78
CA LYS A 88 7.90 1.57 9.39
C LYS A 88 8.19 0.18 8.82
N PHE A 89 8.50 0.11 7.53
CA PHE A 89 8.66 -1.16 6.82
C PHE A 89 10.08 -1.39 6.28
N GLY A 90 10.99 -0.41 6.37
CA GLY A 90 12.37 -0.56 5.88
C GLY A 90 12.45 -0.66 4.36
N VAL A 91 11.43 -0.18 3.65
CA VAL A 91 11.33 -0.27 2.18
C VAL A 91 12.15 0.85 1.55
N ARG A 92 12.89 0.53 0.48
CA ARG A 92 13.64 1.51 -0.30
C ARG A 92 12.77 2.02 -1.45
N VAL A 93 12.56 3.34 -1.48
CA VAL A 93 11.86 3.98 -2.60
C VAL A 93 12.88 4.42 -3.66
N ILE A 94 12.69 3.98 -4.90
CA ILE A 94 13.55 4.25 -6.07
C ILE A 94 12.79 5.08 -7.10
#